data_AF-A0AAW9HBK5-F1
#
_entry.id   AF-A0AAW9HBK5-F1
#
_cell.length_a   1.000
_cell.length_b   1.000
_cell.length_c   1.000
_cell.angle_alpha   90.00
_cell.angle_beta   90.00
_cell.angle_gamma   90.00
#
_symmetry.space_group_name_H-M   'P 1'
#
loop_
_entity.id
_entity.type
_entity.pdbx_description
1 polymer ?
#
loop_
_entity_poly.entity_id
_entity_poly.type
_entity_poly.pdbx_seq_one_letter_code
_entity_poly.pdbx_strand_id
1 'polypeptide(L)'
;MFISDKRIAASLIDKSIILIEQIKAELAVLKTELPQEEYEKCLHVAGHLIYTLTGKVINDISIDHPDLKPDGFTVYVNKDVSEA
;
A
#
# COMPACT_ATOMS: atom_id res chain seq x y z
N MET A 1 15.34 8.54 -2.79
CA MET A 1 14.29 9.40 -3.33
C MET A 1 13.58 8.75 -4.51
N PHE A 2 12.42 8.16 -4.21
CA PHE A 2 11.44 7.54 -5.08
C PHE A 2 10.65 8.56 -5.91
N ILE A 3 10.12 9.62 -5.29
CA ILE A 3 9.46 10.74 -6.00
C ILE A 3 9.96 12.06 -5.43
N SER A 4 10.46 12.96 -6.28
CA SER A 4 10.98 14.27 -5.87
C SER A 4 9.90 15.34 -5.71
N ASP A 5 8.90 15.36 -6.61
CA ASP A 5 7.82 16.34 -6.56
C ASP A 5 6.80 15.97 -5.47
N LYS A 6 6.74 16.82 -4.44
CA LYS A 6 5.89 16.63 -3.27
C LYS A 6 4.39 16.56 -3.59
N ARG A 7 3.91 17.30 -4.60
CA ARG A 7 2.49 17.27 -4.98
C ARG A 7 2.14 15.96 -5.67
N ILE A 8 3.04 15.45 -6.51
CA ILE A 8 2.89 14.14 -7.13
C ILE A 8 2.94 13.04 -6.07
N ALA A 9 3.87 13.13 -5.11
CA ALA A 9 3.98 12.20 -3.99
C ALA A 9 2.69 12.15 -3.15
N ALA A 10 2.16 13.32 -2.74
CA ALA A 10 0.90 13.41 -2.00
C ALA A 10 -0.26 12.80 -2.79
N SER A 11 -0.40 13.16 -4.06
CA SER A 11 -1.46 12.60 -4.92
C SER A 11 -1.35 11.08 -5.07
N LEU A 12 -0.13 10.53 -5.09
CA LEU A 12 0.07 9.09 -5.23
C LEU A 12 -0.27 8.34 -3.94
N ILE A 13 0.01 8.91 -2.76
CA ILE A 13 -0.46 8.38 -1.47
C ILE A 13 -1.99 8.30 -1.47
N ASP A 14 -2.67 9.39 -1.80
CA ASP A 14 -4.14 9.45 -1.79
C ASP A 14 -4.75 8.40 -2.72
N LYS A 15 -4.24 8.30 -3.95
CA LYS A 15 -4.70 7.30 -4.93
C LYS A 15 -4.43 5.87 -4.47
N SER A 16 -3.28 5.63 -3.82
CA SER A 16 -2.93 4.31 -3.28
C SER A 16 -3.88 3.90 -2.17
N ILE A 17 -4.24 4.83 -1.26
CA ILE A 17 -5.22 4.59 -0.20
C ILE A 17 -6.59 4.26 -0.79
N ILE A 18 -7.06 5.05 -1.77
CA ILE A 18 -8.34 4.79 -2.45
C ILE A 18 -8.35 3.39 -3.07
N LEU A 19 -7.27 3.01 -3.77
CA LEU A 19 -7.18 1.70 -4.40
C LEU A 19 -7.16 0.56 -3.37
N ILE A 20 -6.46 0.73 -2.24
CA ILE A 20 -6.48 -0.26 -1.14
C ILE A 20 -7.91 -0.45 -0.62
N GLU A 21 -8.64 0.63 -0.37
CA GLU A 21 -10.01 0.55 0.12
C GLU A 21 -10.96 -0.09 -0.91
N GLN A 22 -10.79 0.19 -2.20
CA GLN A 22 -11.53 -0.48 -3.28
C GLN A 22 -11.24 -1.98 -3.32
N ILE A 23 -9.97 -2.40 -3.22
CA ILE A 23 -9.61 -3.82 -3.18
C ILE A 23 -10.25 -4.51 -1.96
N LYS A 24 -10.21 -3.88 -0.79
CA LYS A 24 -10.84 -4.41 0.43
C LYS A 24 -12.35 -4.56 0.29
N ALA A 25 -13.02 -3.56 -0.28
CA ALA A 25 -14.46 -3.60 -0.51
C ALA A 25 -14.83 -4.75 -1.45
N GLU A 26 -14.09 -4.92 -2.55
CA GLU A 26 -14.33 -5.98 -3.52
C GLU A 26 -14.08 -7.37 -2.91
N LEU A 27 -13.00 -7.55 -2.14
CA LEU A 27 -12.76 -8.80 -1.42
C LEU A 27 -13.90 -9.17 -0.47
N ALA A 28 -14.51 -8.18 0.19
CA ALA A 28 -15.64 -8.44 1.07
C ALA A 28 -16.87 -8.95 0.31
N VAL A 29 -17.11 -8.45 -0.91
CA VAL A 29 -18.15 -8.95 -1.82
C VAL A 29 -17.82 -10.36 -2.28
N LEU A 30 -16.62 -10.58 -2.83
CA LEU A 30 -16.19 -11.87 -3.38
C LEU A 30 -16.21 -12.99 -2.34
N LYS A 31 -15.97 -12.70 -1.05
CA LYS A 31 -16.09 -13.66 0.04
C LYS A 31 -17.49 -14.29 0.13
N THR A 32 -18.53 -13.56 -0.28
CA THR A 32 -19.91 -14.02 -0.24
C THR A 32 -20.34 -14.74 -1.51
N GLU A 33 -19.62 -14.55 -2.61
CA GLU A 33 -19.97 -15.06 -3.94
C GLU A 33 -19.16 -16.28 -4.36
N LEU A 34 -17.90 -16.39 -3.89
CA LEU A 34 -16.97 -17.44 -4.30
C LEU A 34 -16.92 -18.62 -3.33
N PRO A 35 -16.64 -19.84 -3.82
CA PRO A 35 -16.20 -20.94 -2.97
C PRO A 35 -14.95 -20.57 -2.18
N GLN A 36 -14.82 -21.10 -0.95
CA GLN A 36 -13.72 -20.77 -0.04
C GLN A 36 -12.32 -20.90 -0.67
N GLU A 37 -12.07 -21.98 -1.40
CA GLU A 37 -10.76 -22.22 -2.03
C GLU A 37 -10.42 -21.18 -3.10
N GLU A 38 -11.41 -20.73 -3.88
CA GLU A 38 -11.24 -19.69 -4.90
C GLU A 38 -11.04 -18.32 -4.25
N TYR A 39 -11.85 -18.02 -3.21
CA TYR A 39 -11.70 -16.81 -2.42
C TYR A 39 -10.29 -16.70 -1.79
N GLU A 40 -9.73 -17.78 -1.26
CA GLU A 40 -8.38 -17.78 -0.67
C GLU A 40 -7.29 -17.46 -1.71
N LYS A 41 -7.43 -17.97 -2.95
CA LYS A 41 -6.52 -17.62 -4.05
C LYS A 41 -6.63 -16.13 -4.40
N CYS A 42 -7.85 -15.60 -4.50
CA CYS A 42 -8.08 -14.17 -4.73
C CYS A 42 -7.51 -13.30 -3.60
N LEU A 43 -7.76 -13.69 -2.35
CA LEU A 43 -7.27 -13.01 -1.16
C LEU A 43 -5.74 -12.95 -1.14
N HIS A 44 -5.06 -14.04 -1.51
CA HIS A 44 -3.61 -14.07 -1.58
C HIS A 44 -3.07 -13.06 -2.60
N VAL A 45 -3.63 -13.04 -3.82
CA VAL A 45 -3.22 -12.10 -4.88
C VAL A 45 -3.49 -10.66 -4.47
N ALA A 46 -4.68 -10.37 -3.94
CA ALA A 46 -5.04 -9.04 -3.47
C ALA A 46 -4.17 -8.58 -2.28
N GLY A 47 -3.80 -9.50 -1.40
CA GLY A 47 -2.84 -9.24 -0.32
C GLY A 47 -1.50 -8.75 -0.83
N HIS A 48 -0.96 -9.33 -1.90
CA HIS A 48 0.29 -8.85 -2.53
C HIS A 48 0.15 -7.45 -3.11
N LEU A 49 -0.99 -7.12 -3.71
CA LEU A 49 -1.25 -5.78 -4.23
C LEU A 49 -1.31 -4.74 -3.11
N ILE A 50 -2.06 -5.03 -2.04
CA ILE A 50 -2.15 -4.15 -0.86
C ILE A 50 -0.77 -3.99 -0.22
N TYR A 51 -0.01 -5.07 -0.07
CA TYR A 51 1.37 -5.01 0.44
C TYR A 51 2.27 -4.14 -0.43
N THR A 52 2.16 -4.23 -1.75
CA THR A 52 2.96 -3.41 -2.66
C THR A 52 2.62 -1.92 -2.52
N LEU A 53 1.35 -1.57 -2.43
CA LEU A 53 0.92 -0.19 -2.25
C LEU A 53 1.34 0.37 -0.88
N THR A 54 1.21 -0.42 0.18
CA THR A 54 1.57 0.01 1.54
C THR A 54 3.07 -0.04 1.78
N GLY A 55 3.68 -1.22 1.68
CA GLY A 55 5.07 -1.49 2.03
C GLY A 55 6.11 -0.99 1.05
N LYS A 56 5.73 -0.65 -0.19
CA LYS A 56 6.65 0.02 -1.13
C LYS A 56 6.23 1.45 -1.40
N VAL A 57 5.07 1.67 -2.02
CA VAL A 57 4.70 3.01 -2.52
C VAL A 57 4.53 4.01 -1.38
N ILE A 58 3.62 3.75 -0.44
CA ILE A 58 3.37 4.67 0.68
C ILE A 58 4.58 4.73 1.61
N ASN A 59 5.23 3.60 1.88
CA ASN A 59 6.42 3.53 2.72
C ASN A 59 7.57 4.38 2.17
N ASP A 60 7.96 4.20 0.91
CA ASP A 60 9.09 4.90 0.31
C ASP A 60 8.82 6.40 0.19
N ILE A 61 7.58 6.79 -0.16
CA ILE A 61 7.18 8.20 -0.15
C ILE A 61 7.25 8.77 1.26
N SER A 62 6.83 8.01 2.29
CA SER A 62 6.87 8.46 3.68
C SER A 62 8.31 8.57 4.23
N ILE A 63 9.26 7.82 3.67
CA ILE A 63 10.70 7.98 3.96
C ILE A 63 11.22 9.27 3.33
N ASP A 64 10.89 9.50 2.06
CA ASP A 64 11.38 10.69 1.32
C ASP A 64 10.70 12.00 1.75
N HIS A 65 9.41 11.94 2.09
CA HIS A 65 8.57 13.06 2.52
C HIS A 65 7.86 12.73 3.85
N PRO A 66 8.57 12.81 5.00
CA PRO A 66 8.02 12.40 6.30
C PRO A 66 6.74 13.14 6.72
N ASP A 67 6.53 14.35 6.22
CA ASP A 67 5.34 15.15 6.50
C ASP A 67 4.10 14.70 5.72
N LEU A 68 4.26 13.90 4.67
CA LEU A 68 3.17 13.28 3.92
C LEU A 68 2.76 11.92 4.49
N LYS A 69 3.45 11.42 5.53
CA LYS A 69 3.18 10.13 6.14
C LYS A 69 1.74 10.07 6.66
N PRO A 70 0.92 9.08 6.26
CA PRO A 70 -0.44 8.97 6.77
C PRO A 70 -0.47 8.78 8.30
N ASP A 71 -1.55 9.28 8.92
CA ASP A 71 -1.77 9.12 10.35
C ASP A 71 -1.90 7.65 10.73
N GLY A 72 -1.23 7.25 11.82
CA GLY A 72 -1.18 5.85 12.26
C GLY A 72 -0.39 4.91 11.36
N PHE A 73 0.19 5.38 10.24
CA PHE A 73 1.02 4.54 9.37
C PHE A 73 2.44 4.38 9.95
N THR A 74 2.86 3.12 10.09
CA THR A 74 4.22 2.72 10.48
C THR A 74 5.11 2.70 9.25
N VAL A 75 6.22 3.44 9.31
CA VAL A 75 7.24 3.44 8.26
C VAL A 75 8.33 2.44 8.62
N TYR A 76 8.65 1.58 7.67
CA TYR A 76 9.68 0.56 7.77
C TYR A 76 10.90 1.00 6.97
N VAL A 77 12.01 1.25 7.66
CA VAL A 77 13.30 1.56 7.02
C VAL A 77 14.17 0.31 7.08
N ASN A 78 14.64 -0.18 5.93
CA ASN A 78 15.61 -1.27 5.91
C ASN A 78 16.93 -0.77 6.52
N LYS A 79 17.41 -1.46 7.57
CA LYS A 79 18.66 -1.12 8.25
C LYS A 79 19.88 -1.12 7.30
N ASP A 80 19.84 -1.91 6.23
CA ASP A 80 20.99 -2.08 5.32
C ASP A 80 21.23 -0.91 4.34
N VAL A 81 20.36 0.11 4.30
CA VAL A 81 20.54 1.29 3.42
C VAL A 81 21.22 2.45 4.14
N SER A 82 21.44 2.34 5.46
CA SER A 82 22.04 3.42 6.28
C SER A 82 23.57 3.40 6.36
N GLU A 83 24.25 2.46 5.68
CA GLU A 83 25.72 2.29 5.73
C GLU A 83 26.41 2.39 4.35
N ALA A 84 26.00 3.34 3.50
CA ALA A 84 26.72 3.67 2.25
C ALA A 84 27.10 5.14 2.16
#